data_AF-A0A5Q4E5J4-F1
#
_entry.id   AF-A0A5Q4E5J4-F1
#
_cell.length_a   1.000
_cell.length_b   1.000
_cell.length_c   1.000
_cell.angle_alpha   90.00
_cell.angle_beta   90.00
_cell.angle_gamma   90.00
#
_symmetry.space_group_name_H-M   'P 1'
#
loop_
_entity.id
_entity.type
_entity.pdbx_description
1 polymer ?
#
loop_
_entity_poly.entity_id
_entity_poly.type
_entity_poly.pdbx_seq_one_letter_code
_entity_poly.pdbx_strand_id
1 'polypeptide(L)'
;MSNSGFKSLGRDCPICQGARRDCRESLSTGFVFCRHTEANPGGQWRYIKDDAHGFGVWAWGEGKSNDRPLKVTFIPPKAPVPTLPPAARNTGYRALIEHYPLTPKHRATLAQRPHITEAELEAIAPYLFTWSGGATAPAAAAGLPGVVAGQLWPRAQGWAIAIPNASDEIIGAQIKNPQGGYFWASHADQAPVQLPNGELPLGVYGTPTDNGVVNLGEGFFKPALSAARHGGAWVGAAGGNWASSPHHLRAALDALGCQQVVLNADGGAIANP
;
A
#
# COMPACT_ATOMS: atom_id res chain seq x y z
N MET A 1 -2.05 14.43 -22.52
CA MET A 1 -2.86 15.48 -21.84
C MET A 1 -3.98 14.76 -21.11
N SER A 2 -4.00 14.79 -19.77
CA SER A 2 -4.91 14.00 -18.96
C SER A 2 -6.33 14.57 -19.02
N ASN A 3 -7.24 13.87 -19.70
CA ASN A 3 -8.66 14.07 -19.46
C ASN A 3 -8.98 13.43 -18.11
N SER A 4 -8.82 14.20 -17.02
CA SER A 4 -9.53 13.86 -15.79
C SER A 4 -11.00 13.73 -16.18
N GLY A 5 -11.65 12.58 -15.92
CA GLY A 5 -13.05 12.31 -16.27
C GLY A 5 -14.08 13.21 -15.57
N PHE A 6 -13.65 14.38 -15.10
CA PHE A 6 -14.42 15.37 -14.38
C PHE A 6 -14.18 16.77 -14.96
N LYS A 7 -15.27 17.53 -15.07
CA LYS A 7 -15.27 18.97 -15.35
C LYS A 7 -15.38 19.73 -14.04
N SER A 8 -14.48 20.69 -13.80
CA SER A 8 -14.63 21.62 -12.67
C SER A 8 -15.81 22.55 -12.92
N LEU A 9 -16.67 22.72 -11.93
CA LEU A 9 -17.85 23.60 -12.02
C LEU A 9 -17.57 24.98 -11.43
N GLY A 10 -16.63 25.13 -10.49
CA GLY A 10 -16.32 26.42 -9.89
C GLY A 10 -17.56 27.12 -9.33
N ARG A 11 -17.84 28.34 -9.82
CA ARG A 11 -19.02 29.13 -9.42
C ARG A 11 -20.32 28.66 -10.08
N ASP A 12 -20.24 27.84 -11.12
CA ASP A 12 -21.38 27.39 -11.92
C ASP A 12 -21.98 26.08 -11.38
N CYS A 13 -21.69 25.74 -10.12
CA CYS A 13 -22.24 24.54 -9.50
C CYS A 13 -23.75 24.66 -9.33
N PRO A 14 -24.56 23.77 -9.93
CA PRO A 14 -26.03 23.83 -9.83
C PRO A 14 -26.53 23.43 -8.43
N ILE A 15 -25.69 22.80 -7.61
CA ILE A 15 -26.06 22.32 -6.27
C ILE A 15 -25.96 23.43 -5.23
N CYS A 16 -24.84 24.15 -5.21
CA CYS A 16 -24.56 25.19 -4.21
C CYS A 16 -24.48 26.60 -4.78
N GLN A 17 -24.78 26.78 -6.07
CA GLN A 17 -24.79 28.09 -6.75
C GLN A 17 -23.50 28.90 -6.53
N GLY A 18 -22.37 28.19 -6.52
CA GLY A 18 -21.05 28.81 -6.37
C GLY A 18 -20.62 29.15 -4.93
N ALA A 19 -21.38 28.73 -3.91
CA ALA A 19 -20.93 28.82 -2.51
C ALA A 19 -19.60 28.07 -2.25
N ARG A 20 -19.28 27.10 -3.11
CA ARG A 20 -18.05 26.29 -3.09
C ARG A 20 -17.41 26.31 -4.47
N ARG A 21 -16.07 26.29 -4.51
CA ARG A 21 -15.29 26.31 -5.77
C ARG A 21 -14.72 24.95 -6.17
N ASP A 22 -14.79 23.97 -5.27
CA ASP A 22 -14.26 22.60 -5.43
C ASP A 22 -15.28 21.61 -6.04
N CYS A 23 -16.42 22.12 -6.52
CA CYS A 23 -17.48 21.29 -7.13
C CYS A 23 -17.07 20.81 -8.52
N ARG A 24 -17.49 19.58 -8.87
CA ARG A 24 -17.16 18.97 -10.16
C ARG A 24 -18.32 18.14 -10.71
N GLU A 25 -18.33 17.95 -12.02
CA GLU A 25 -19.26 17.11 -12.74
C GLU A 25 -18.52 15.96 -13.40
N SER A 26 -19.03 14.74 -13.30
CA SER A 26 -18.47 13.59 -14.03
C SER A 26 -18.87 13.66 -15.50
N LEU A 27 -17.89 13.65 -16.41
CA LEU A 27 -18.12 13.66 -17.86
C LEU A 27 -18.72 12.35 -18.38
N SER A 28 -18.60 11.25 -17.63
CA SER A 28 -19.14 9.94 -18.03
C SER A 28 -20.57 9.69 -17.54
N THR A 29 -20.97 10.28 -16.40
CA THR A 29 -22.30 10.03 -15.81
C THR A 29 -23.19 11.27 -15.69
N GLY A 30 -22.64 12.47 -15.83
CA GLY A 30 -23.35 13.73 -15.58
C GLY A 30 -23.66 13.99 -14.10
N PHE A 31 -23.08 13.21 -13.17
CA PHE A 31 -23.28 13.43 -11.74
C PHE A 31 -22.50 14.64 -11.24
N VAL A 32 -23.12 15.39 -10.34
CA VAL A 32 -22.50 16.57 -9.71
C VAL A 32 -22.04 16.21 -8.31
N PHE A 33 -20.79 16.56 -7.99
CA PHE A 33 -20.13 16.33 -6.72
C PHE A 33 -20.01 17.67 -5.99
N CYS A 34 -20.69 17.81 -4.86
CA CYS A 34 -20.74 19.04 -4.07
C CYS A 34 -20.57 18.74 -2.57
N ARG A 35 -19.69 19.47 -1.88
CA ARG A 35 -19.47 19.34 -0.42
C ARG A 35 -20.29 20.30 0.43
N HIS A 36 -21.19 21.07 -0.17
CA HIS A 36 -22.00 22.01 0.60
C HIS A 36 -23.04 21.25 1.40
N THR A 37 -22.90 21.22 2.73
CA THR A 37 -23.73 20.41 3.63
C THR A 37 -25.16 20.91 3.79
N GLU A 38 -25.39 22.18 3.47
CA GLU A 38 -26.71 22.82 3.53
C GLU A 38 -27.27 23.12 2.13
N ALA A 39 -26.73 22.48 1.09
CA ALA A 39 -27.20 22.73 -0.27
C ALA A 39 -28.63 22.21 -0.42
N ASN A 40 -29.54 23.09 -0.82
CA ASN A 40 -30.90 22.73 -1.21
C ASN A 40 -31.11 23.13 -2.67
N PRO A 41 -30.57 22.34 -3.62
CA PRO A 41 -30.78 22.63 -5.03
C PRO A 41 -32.27 22.56 -5.34
N GLY A 42 -32.83 23.66 -5.82
CA GLY A 42 -34.16 23.64 -6.41
C GLY A 42 -34.21 22.75 -7.66
N GLY A 43 -35.41 22.36 -8.08
CA GLY A 43 -35.61 21.56 -9.30
C GLY A 43 -35.55 20.05 -9.05
N GLN A 44 -35.11 19.29 -10.06
CA GLN A 44 -35.11 17.82 -10.07
C GLN A 44 -33.77 17.20 -9.62
N TRP A 45 -32.95 17.95 -8.87
CA TRP A 45 -31.71 17.42 -8.32
C TRP A 45 -32.01 16.50 -7.15
N ARG A 46 -31.48 15.27 -7.22
CA ARG A 46 -31.58 14.28 -6.15
C ARG A 46 -30.22 13.93 -5.60
N TYR A 47 -30.13 13.88 -4.28
CA TYR A 47 -28.97 13.36 -3.59
C TYR A 47 -28.93 11.83 -3.71
N ILE A 48 -27.76 11.28 -4.03
CA ILE A 48 -27.55 9.84 -4.23
C ILE A 48 -26.84 9.24 -3.02
N LYS A 49 -25.66 9.76 -2.68
CA LYS A 49 -24.76 9.28 -1.62
C LYS A 49 -23.58 10.24 -1.45
N ASP A 50 -22.75 9.99 -0.45
CA ASP A 50 -21.41 10.58 -0.39
C ASP A 50 -20.39 9.70 -1.13
N ASP A 51 -19.38 10.35 -1.71
CA ASP A 51 -18.17 9.68 -2.17
C ASP A 51 -17.17 9.47 -1.02
N ALA A 52 -16.13 8.66 -1.27
CA ALA A 52 -15.08 8.38 -0.29
C ALA A 52 -14.26 9.62 0.11
N HIS A 53 -14.45 10.75 -0.57
CA HIS A 53 -13.78 12.02 -0.32
C HIS A 53 -14.72 13.06 0.29
N GLY A 54 -15.92 12.68 0.75
CA GLY A 54 -16.86 13.57 1.43
C GLY A 54 -17.56 14.57 0.50
N PHE A 55 -17.68 14.28 -0.80
CA PHE A 55 -18.62 14.98 -1.69
C PHE A 55 -19.97 14.29 -1.69
N GLY A 56 -21.04 15.05 -1.50
CA GLY A 56 -22.37 14.61 -1.87
C GLY A 56 -22.48 14.48 -3.39
N VAL A 57 -22.98 13.33 -3.85
CA VAL A 57 -23.18 13.00 -5.25
C VAL A 57 -24.64 13.23 -5.61
N TRP A 58 -24.88 14.03 -6.65
CA TRP A 58 -26.19 14.47 -7.08
C TRP A 58 -26.44 14.08 -8.53
N ALA A 59 -27.68 13.70 -8.85
CA ALA A 59 -28.12 13.41 -10.20
C ALA A 59 -29.36 14.25 -10.56
N TRP A 60 -29.54 14.53 -11.85
CA TRP A 60 -30.73 15.20 -12.38
C TRP A 60 -31.78 14.17 -12.84
N GLY A 61 -33.05 14.33 -12.46
CA GLY A 61 -34.18 13.55 -13.01
C GLY A 61 -34.99 12.73 -11.99
N GLU A 62 -36.00 12.01 -12.48
CA GLU A 62 -36.99 11.30 -11.65
C GLU A 62 -36.46 9.99 -11.02
N GLY A 63 -36.72 9.81 -9.71
CA GLY A 63 -36.41 8.60 -8.94
C GLY A 63 -36.67 8.82 -7.44
N LYS A 64 -37.15 7.80 -6.72
CA LYS A 64 -37.54 7.91 -5.30
C LYS A 64 -36.33 8.18 -4.39
N SER A 65 -36.21 9.42 -3.91
CA SER A 65 -35.43 9.80 -2.73
C SER A 65 -36.17 9.28 -1.50
N ASN A 66 -35.72 8.17 -0.91
CA ASN A 66 -36.26 7.76 0.39
C ASN A 66 -35.71 8.72 1.45
N ASP A 67 -36.59 9.59 1.95
CA ASP A 67 -36.38 10.50 3.06
C ASP A 67 -35.69 9.81 4.25
N ARG A 68 -34.45 10.22 4.52
CA ARG A 68 -33.82 10.08 5.84
C ARG A 68 -33.26 11.43 6.25
N PRO A 69 -33.79 12.10 7.29
CA PRO A 69 -33.12 13.25 7.86
C PRO A 69 -31.72 12.83 8.36
N LEU A 70 -30.69 13.57 7.94
CA LEU A 70 -29.28 13.34 8.25
C LEU A 70 -29.03 13.44 9.76
N LYS A 71 -28.59 12.35 10.39
CA LYS A 71 -27.73 12.42 11.57
C LYS A 71 -26.28 12.50 11.10
N VAL A 72 -25.72 13.70 11.13
CA VAL A 72 -24.27 13.90 10.97
C VAL A 72 -23.59 13.42 12.26
N THR A 73 -23.23 12.14 12.32
CA THR A 73 -22.18 11.72 13.24
C THR A 73 -20.85 12.07 12.59
N PHE A 74 -20.25 13.17 13.04
CA PHE A 74 -18.82 13.38 12.88
C PHE A 74 -18.15 12.14 13.48
N ILE A 75 -17.59 11.28 12.64
CA ILE A 75 -16.65 10.26 13.09
C ILE A 75 -15.34 11.04 13.24
N PRO A 76 -14.93 11.43 14.46
CA PRO A 76 -13.62 12.02 14.64
C PRO A 76 -12.58 11.09 14.01
N PRO A 77 -11.54 11.62 13.34
CA PRO A 77 -10.46 10.79 12.86
C PRO A 77 -9.99 9.93 14.03
N LYS A 78 -10.00 8.60 13.82
CA LYS A 78 -9.59 7.65 14.84
C LYS A 78 -8.24 8.09 15.36
N ALA A 79 -8.08 8.14 16.69
CA ALA A 79 -6.81 8.52 17.30
C ALA A 79 -5.68 7.72 16.64
N PRO A 80 -4.58 8.37 16.23
CA PRO A 80 -3.49 7.69 15.55
C PRO A 80 -3.03 6.51 16.40
N VAL A 81 -3.09 5.31 15.83
CA VAL A 81 -2.60 4.11 16.49
C VAL A 81 -1.08 4.24 16.56
N PRO A 82 -0.46 4.16 17.76
CA PRO A 82 0.98 4.25 17.90
C PRO A 82 1.70 3.25 16.99
N THR A 83 2.57 3.74 16.11
CA THR A 83 3.38 2.90 15.22
C THR A 83 4.66 2.49 15.94
N LEU A 84 4.99 1.19 15.92
CA LEU A 84 6.29 0.73 16.42
C LEU A 84 7.45 1.36 15.62
N PRO A 85 8.56 1.76 16.28
CA PRO A 85 9.76 2.25 15.62
C PRO A 85 10.46 1.14 14.82
N PRO A 86 11.31 1.49 13.82
CA PRO A 86 12.01 0.51 12.97
C PRO A 86 12.72 -0.61 13.72
N ALA A 87 13.51 -0.29 14.75
CA ALA A 87 14.23 -1.28 15.54
C ALA A 87 13.30 -2.32 16.21
N ALA A 88 12.18 -1.86 16.79
CA ALA A 88 11.20 -2.76 17.42
C ALA A 88 10.48 -3.62 16.37
N ARG A 89 10.19 -3.04 15.19
CA ARG A 89 9.65 -3.81 14.06
C ARG A 89 10.63 -4.90 13.61
N ASN A 90 11.91 -4.57 13.51
CA ASN A 90 12.94 -5.50 13.10
C ASN A 90 13.02 -6.69 14.06
N THR A 91 13.12 -6.43 15.37
CA THR A 91 13.13 -7.50 16.39
C THR A 91 11.94 -8.43 16.24
N GLY A 92 10.73 -7.87 16.10
CA GLY A 92 9.52 -8.68 15.98
C GLY A 92 9.45 -9.48 14.68
N TYR A 93 9.75 -8.87 13.52
CA TYR A 93 9.69 -9.58 12.24
C TYR A 93 10.79 -10.63 12.11
N ARG A 94 12.00 -10.39 12.63
CA ARG A 94 13.06 -11.40 12.69
C ARG A 94 12.63 -12.58 13.56
N ALA A 95 12.01 -12.33 14.71
CA ALA A 95 11.43 -13.38 15.54
C ALA A 95 10.34 -14.17 14.80
N LEU A 96 9.52 -13.52 13.96
CA LEU A 96 8.55 -14.21 13.12
C LEU A 96 9.20 -15.09 12.04
N ILE A 97 10.26 -14.60 11.38
CA ILE A 97 10.98 -15.37 10.37
C ILE A 97 11.61 -16.62 10.99
N GLU A 98 12.22 -16.48 12.17
CA GLU A 98 12.81 -17.60 12.91
C GLU A 98 11.75 -18.59 13.39
N HIS A 99 10.62 -18.09 13.91
CA HIS A 99 9.57 -18.95 14.47
C HIS A 99 8.72 -19.63 13.38
N TYR A 100 8.54 -18.97 12.23
CA TYR A 100 7.79 -19.48 11.09
C TYR A 100 8.62 -19.48 9.81
N PRO A 101 9.67 -20.30 9.73
CA PRO A 101 10.51 -20.34 8.54
C PRO A 101 9.69 -20.72 7.30
N LEU A 102 10.21 -20.35 6.13
CA LEU A 102 9.57 -20.71 4.87
C LEU A 102 9.47 -22.24 4.74
N THR A 103 8.24 -22.76 4.70
CA THR A 103 8.04 -24.23 4.65
C THR A 103 8.54 -24.83 3.34
N PRO A 104 8.90 -26.12 3.31
CA PRO A 104 9.26 -26.82 2.07
C PRO A 104 8.17 -26.72 0.99
N LYS A 105 6.88 -26.72 1.38
CA LYS A 105 5.75 -26.53 0.47
C LYS A 105 5.78 -25.16 -0.20
N HIS A 106 5.99 -24.09 0.57
CA HIS A 106 6.08 -22.73 0.03
C HIS A 106 7.33 -22.54 -0.82
N ARG A 107 8.46 -23.10 -0.39
CA ARG A 107 9.71 -23.11 -1.16
C ARG A 107 9.53 -23.81 -2.50
N ALA A 108 8.92 -25.00 -2.53
CA ALA A 108 8.61 -25.72 -3.77
C ALA A 108 7.67 -24.91 -4.69
N THR A 109 6.68 -24.21 -4.12
CA THR A 109 5.78 -23.33 -4.89
C THR A 109 6.52 -22.16 -5.54
N LEU A 110 7.52 -21.60 -4.84
CA LEU A 110 8.38 -20.55 -5.39
C LEU A 110 9.32 -21.09 -6.47
N ALA A 111 9.90 -22.27 -6.25
CA ALA A 111 10.80 -22.94 -7.19
C ALA A 111 10.09 -23.39 -8.50
N GLN A 112 8.76 -23.58 -8.47
CA GLN A 112 7.97 -23.84 -9.68
C GLN A 112 7.87 -22.63 -10.62
N ARG A 113 8.24 -21.42 -10.16
CA ARG A 113 8.19 -20.23 -11.01
C ARG A 113 9.30 -20.29 -12.06
N PRO A 114 9.02 -19.95 -13.33
CA PRO A 114 10.04 -19.87 -14.35
C PRO A 114 11.18 -18.96 -13.90
N HIS A 115 12.41 -19.41 -14.14
CA HIS A 115 13.62 -18.63 -13.88
C HIS A 115 13.91 -18.34 -12.41
N ILE A 116 13.42 -19.08 -11.41
CA ILE A 116 13.90 -18.94 -10.02
C ILE A 116 14.79 -20.14 -9.67
N THR A 117 15.98 -19.88 -9.15
CA THR A 117 16.90 -20.94 -8.71
C THR A 117 16.87 -21.14 -7.19
N GLU A 118 17.26 -22.33 -6.73
CA GLU A 118 17.35 -22.62 -5.30
C GLU A 118 18.37 -21.73 -4.58
N ALA A 119 19.49 -21.41 -5.25
CA ALA A 119 20.52 -20.53 -4.69
C ALA A 119 19.99 -19.09 -4.47
N GLU A 120 19.15 -18.59 -5.38
CA GLU A 120 18.50 -17.29 -5.22
C GLU A 120 17.47 -17.31 -4.08
N LEU A 121 16.70 -18.39 -3.95
CA LEU A 121 15.77 -18.56 -2.83
C LEU A 121 16.49 -18.60 -1.48
N GLU A 122 17.67 -19.23 -1.44
CA GLU A 122 18.49 -19.26 -0.24
C GLU A 122 19.07 -17.87 0.09
N ALA A 123 19.53 -17.13 -0.92
CA ALA A 123 20.03 -15.77 -0.73
C ALA A 123 18.96 -14.81 -0.17
N ILE A 124 17.68 -15.01 -0.50
CA ILE A 124 16.57 -14.20 0.02
C ILE A 124 15.83 -14.83 1.21
N ALA A 125 16.26 -16.01 1.68
CA ALA A 125 15.65 -16.69 2.83
C ALA A 125 15.57 -15.82 4.10
N PRO A 126 16.53 -14.92 4.42
CA PRO A 126 16.41 -14.01 5.56
C PRO A 126 15.21 -13.07 5.52
N TYR A 127 14.54 -12.95 4.36
CA TYR A 127 13.36 -12.10 4.16
C TYR A 127 12.10 -12.90 3.85
N LEU A 128 12.17 -14.23 3.74
CA LEU A 128 11.02 -15.07 3.42
C LEU A 128 10.59 -15.90 4.62
N PHE A 129 9.29 -15.94 4.87
CA PHE A 129 8.74 -16.70 5.99
C PHE A 129 7.32 -17.17 5.71
N THR A 130 6.85 -18.12 6.49
CA THR A 130 5.48 -18.63 6.41
C THR A 130 4.56 -17.76 7.24
N TRP A 131 3.42 -17.37 6.66
CA TRP A 131 2.35 -16.69 7.36
C TRP A 131 1.20 -17.65 7.63
N SER A 132 1.11 -18.10 8.88
CA SER A 132 0.05 -19.00 9.37
C SER A 132 -0.99 -18.18 10.15
N GLY A 133 -1.95 -17.58 9.46
CA GLY A 133 -2.99 -16.74 10.10
C GLY A 133 -3.71 -17.46 11.24
N GLY A 134 -3.86 -16.77 12.37
CA GLY A 134 -4.46 -17.30 13.60
C GLY A 134 -3.48 -18.05 14.51
N ALA A 135 -2.26 -18.37 14.05
CA ALA A 135 -1.24 -18.98 14.89
C ALA A 135 -0.66 -17.97 15.91
N THR A 136 -0.17 -18.47 17.04
CA THR A 136 0.41 -17.67 18.12
C THR A 136 1.73 -17.03 17.70
N ALA A 137 1.76 -15.71 17.65
CA ALA A 137 2.99 -14.96 17.41
C ALA A 137 3.94 -15.06 18.62
N PRO A 138 5.27 -15.08 18.40
CA PRO A 138 6.24 -14.98 19.50
C PRO A 138 6.05 -13.65 20.25
N ALA A 139 6.38 -13.62 21.54
CA ALA A 139 6.19 -12.43 22.38
C ALA A 139 6.91 -11.19 21.84
N ALA A 140 8.08 -11.37 21.21
CA ALA A 140 8.83 -10.30 20.56
C ALA A 140 8.09 -9.63 19.38
N ALA A 141 7.06 -10.29 18.84
CA ALA A 141 6.24 -9.78 17.75
C ALA A 141 4.97 -9.04 18.23
N ALA A 142 4.82 -8.84 19.54
CA ALA A 142 3.68 -8.11 20.09
C ALA A 142 3.60 -6.68 19.53
N GLY A 143 2.42 -6.30 19.03
CA GLY A 143 2.17 -4.97 18.46
C GLY A 143 2.71 -4.75 17.05
N LEU A 144 3.35 -5.75 16.43
CA LEU A 144 3.74 -5.65 15.02
C LEU A 144 2.52 -5.47 14.10
N PRO A 145 2.68 -4.73 12.98
CA PRO A 145 1.72 -4.78 11.89
C PRO A 145 1.50 -6.24 11.43
N GLY A 146 0.24 -6.68 11.55
CA GLY A 146 -0.18 -8.05 11.25
C GLY A 146 -0.21 -9.00 12.46
N VAL A 147 0.10 -8.53 13.67
CA VAL A 147 -0.08 -9.29 14.92
C VAL A 147 -1.19 -8.66 15.77
N VAL A 148 -2.21 -9.45 16.10
CA VAL A 148 -3.41 -9.01 16.83
C VAL A 148 -3.63 -9.95 18.00
N ALA A 149 -3.71 -9.40 19.21
CA ALA A 149 -3.89 -10.18 20.44
C ALA A 149 -2.91 -11.37 20.57
N GLY A 150 -1.66 -11.16 20.15
CA GLY A 150 -0.63 -12.21 20.18
C GLY A 150 -0.77 -13.28 19.09
N GLN A 151 -1.62 -13.08 18.09
CA GLN A 151 -1.81 -14.01 16.97
C GLN A 151 -1.51 -13.34 15.63
N LEU A 152 -1.04 -14.11 14.66
CA LEU A 152 -0.92 -13.67 13.28
C LEU A 152 -2.30 -13.34 12.71
N TRP A 153 -2.39 -12.28 11.90
CA TRP A 153 -3.65 -11.84 11.31
C TRP A 153 -4.37 -13.00 10.57
N PRO A 154 -5.55 -13.42 11.03
CA PRO A 154 -6.14 -14.71 10.64
C PRO A 154 -6.69 -14.75 9.22
N ARG A 155 -6.87 -13.59 8.57
CA ARG A 155 -7.42 -13.50 7.21
C ARG A 155 -6.38 -13.72 6.12
N ALA A 156 -5.10 -13.86 6.47
CA ALA A 156 -4.03 -14.11 5.53
C ALA A 156 -3.38 -15.48 5.82
N GLN A 157 -3.07 -16.22 4.76
CA GLN A 157 -2.42 -17.53 4.82
C GLN A 157 -1.46 -17.66 3.63
N GLY A 158 -0.28 -18.21 3.86
CA GLY A 158 0.68 -18.50 2.78
C GLY A 158 2.12 -18.18 3.17
N TRP A 159 2.87 -17.56 2.27
CA TRP A 159 4.21 -17.05 2.55
C TRP A 159 4.21 -15.53 2.48
N ALA A 160 5.14 -14.93 3.21
CA ALA A 160 5.33 -13.48 3.27
C ALA A 160 6.77 -13.12 2.91
N ILE A 161 6.92 -11.88 2.47
CA ILE A 161 8.21 -11.22 2.27
C ILE A 161 8.34 -10.04 3.23
N ALA A 162 9.45 -10.03 3.97
CA ALA A 162 9.87 -8.95 4.82
C ALA A 162 10.46 -7.79 4.01
N ILE A 163 10.32 -6.60 4.56
CA ILE A 163 10.66 -5.33 3.90
C ILE A 163 11.74 -4.64 4.75
N PRO A 164 13.03 -4.91 4.49
CA PRO A 164 14.15 -4.22 5.13
C PRO A 164 14.28 -2.76 4.66
N ASN A 165 14.70 -1.86 5.53
CA ASN A 165 15.18 -0.54 5.15
C ASN A 165 16.67 -0.58 4.73
N ALA A 166 17.27 0.56 4.40
CA ALA A 166 18.68 0.65 4.00
C ALA A 166 19.69 0.22 5.09
N SER A 167 19.25 0.07 6.34
CA SER A 167 20.04 -0.42 7.47
C SER A 167 19.76 -1.91 7.78
N ASP A 168 19.08 -2.63 6.88
CA ASP A 168 18.64 -4.03 7.03
C ASP A 168 17.68 -4.27 8.22
N GLU A 169 17.04 -3.21 8.72
CA GLU A 169 15.97 -3.33 9.71
C GLU A 169 14.64 -3.65 9.01
N ILE A 170 13.99 -4.74 9.39
CA ILE A 170 12.68 -5.08 8.81
C ILE A 170 11.60 -4.16 9.37
N ILE A 171 11.01 -3.34 8.50
CA ILE A 171 10.03 -2.31 8.84
C ILE A 171 8.59 -2.65 8.40
N GLY A 172 8.40 -3.77 7.71
CA GLY A 172 7.10 -4.25 7.28
C GLY A 172 7.16 -5.62 6.63
N ALA A 173 6.00 -6.15 6.25
CA ALA A 173 5.90 -7.37 5.47
C ALA A 173 4.69 -7.35 4.53
N GLN A 174 4.81 -8.06 3.40
CA GLN A 174 3.69 -8.37 2.51
C GLN A 174 3.46 -9.87 2.41
N ILE A 175 2.20 -10.28 2.52
CA ILE A 175 1.76 -11.67 2.51
C ILE A 175 1.21 -11.99 1.12
N LYS A 176 1.69 -13.06 0.49
CA LYS A 176 1.19 -13.48 -0.83
C LYS A 176 -0.27 -13.90 -0.71
N ASN A 177 -1.13 -13.22 -1.45
CA ASN A 177 -2.52 -13.61 -1.59
C ASN A 177 -2.65 -14.80 -2.56
N PRO A 178 -3.26 -15.94 -2.17
CA PRO A 178 -3.49 -17.06 -3.09
C PRO A 178 -4.30 -16.67 -4.33
N GLN A 179 -5.23 -15.71 -4.20
CA GLN A 179 -6.09 -15.24 -5.29
C GLN A 179 -5.41 -14.20 -6.22
N GLY A 180 -4.16 -13.82 -5.95
CA GLY A 180 -3.42 -12.84 -6.76
C GLY A 180 -3.02 -11.58 -5.98
N GLY A 181 -1.87 -11.00 -6.32
CA GLY A 181 -1.30 -9.86 -5.60
C GLY A 181 -0.78 -10.21 -4.20
N TYR A 182 -0.71 -9.20 -3.33
CA TYR A 182 -0.17 -9.25 -1.98
C TYR A 182 -1.02 -8.42 -1.01
N PHE A 183 -1.10 -8.85 0.25
CA PHE A 183 -1.66 -8.07 1.34
C PHE A 183 -0.55 -7.46 2.18
N TRP A 184 -0.75 -6.25 2.69
CA TRP A 184 0.07 -5.76 3.78
C TRP A 184 -0.21 -6.58 5.05
N ALA A 185 0.84 -6.97 5.77
CA ALA A 185 0.71 -7.47 7.13
C ALA A 185 0.23 -6.32 8.02
N SER A 186 -1.08 -6.14 8.11
CA SER A 186 -1.68 -4.99 8.78
C SER A 186 -3.01 -5.37 9.37
N HIS A 187 -3.35 -4.69 10.46
CA HIS A 187 -4.72 -4.61 10.94
C HIS A 187 -5.01 -3.13 11.09
N ALA A 188 -5.68 -2.52 10.09
CA ALA A 188 -5.81 -1.06 9.94
C ALA A 188 -6.21 -0.32 11.23
N ASP A 189 -6.95 -1.01 12.09
CA ASP A 189 -7.49 -0.48 13.33
C ASP A 189 -6.63 -0.67 14.58
N GLN A 190 -5.56 -1.46 14.53
CA GLN A 190 -4.78 -1.90 15.70
C GLN A 190 -3.25 -1.93 15.47
N ALA A 191 -2.81 -2.14 14.24
CA ALA A 191 -1.41 -2.24 13.87
C ALA A 191 -1.24 -1.76 12.42
N PRO A 192 -1.20 -0.42 12.20
CA PRO A 192 -1.07 0.17 10.88
C PRO A 192 0.29 -0.17 10.26
N VAL A 193 0.30 -0.39 8.96
CA VAL A 193 1.53 -0.65 8.20
C VAL A 193 2.42 0.59 8.13
N GLN A 194 1.80 1.77 8.14
CA GLN A 194 2.45 3.07 8.02
C GLN A 194 3.55 3.24 9.06
N LEU A 195 4.61 3.89 8.66
CA LEU A 195 5.69 4.34 9.53
C LEU A 195 5.24 5.53 10.38
N PRO A 196 6.01 5.96 11.40
CA PRO A 196 5.65 7.11 12.25
C PRO A 196 5.36 8.40 11.48
N ASN A 197 5.94 8.58 10.29
CA ASN A 197 5.70 9.72 9.41
C ASN A 197 4.48 9.54 8.47
N GLY A 198 3.73 8.45 8.59
CA GLY A 198 2.56 8.14 7.75
C GLY A 198 2.88 7.47 6.41
N GLU A 199 4.15 7.36 6.03
CA GLU A 199 4.57 6.73 4.78
C GLU A 199 4.49 5.20 4.83
N LEU A 200 4.39 4.56 3.66
CA LEU A 200 4.49 3.12 3.56
C LEU A 200 5.97 2.68 3.52
N PRO A 201 6.29 1.50 4.07
CA PRO A 201 7.62 0.90 3.92
C PRO A 201 8.07 0.79 2.46
N LEU A 202 9.34 1.14 2.20
CA LEU A 202 10.07 0.78 0.99
C LEU A 202 11.09 -0.30 1.34
N GLY A 203 11.26 -1.29 0.46
CA GLY A 203 12.20 -2.39 0.69
C GLY A 203 13.54 -2.07 0.05
N VAL A 204 14.65 -2.18 0.77
CA VAL A 204 16.00 -2.00 0.25
C VAL A 204 16.74 -3.32 0.34
N TYR A 205 17.14 -3.87 -0.80
CA TYR A 205 17.79 -5.17 -0.91
C TYR A 205 19.17 -5.04 -1.55
N GLY A 206 20.13 -5.78 -1.02
CA GLY A 206 21.52 -5.74 -1.49
C GLY A 206 22.22 -4.42 -1.15
N THR A 207 23.44 -4.27 -1.69
CA THR A 207 24.28 -3.08 -1.50
C THR A 207 24.66 -2.50 -2.85
N PRO A 208 24.89 -1.18 -2.96
CA PRO A 208 25.29 -0.56 -4.21
C PRO A 208 26.56 -1.20 -4.76
N THR A 209 26.66 -1.31 -6.08
CA THR A 209 27.96 -1.55 -6.73
C THR A 209 28.78 -0.25 -6.69
N ASP A 210 30.09 -0.34 -6.98
CA ASP A 210 31.06 0.76 -6.90
C ASP A 210 30.70 2.03 -7.71
N ASN A 211 29.63 1.98 -8.51
CA ASN A 211 29.18 3.05 -9.40
C ASN A 211 27.96 3.84 -8.88
N GLY A 212 27.48 3.58 -7.66
CA GLY A 212 26.35 4.32 -7.08
C GLY A 212 25.00 4.13 -7.80
N VAL A 213 24.84 3.04 -8.54
CA VAL A 213 23.60 2.71 -9.26
C VAL A 213 22.61 2.04 -8.30
N VAL A 214 21.39 2.58 -8.22
CA VAL A 214 20.27 1.99 -7.47
C VAL A 214 19.14 1.62 -8.42
N ASN A 215 18.71 0.37 -8.35
CA ASN A 215 17.65 -0.18 -9.17
C ASN A 215 16.30 -0.05 -8.46
N LEU A 216 15.26 0.41 -9.15
CA LEU A 216 13.88 0.40 -8.66
C LEU A 216 13.13 -0.75 -9.33
N GLY A 217 12.38 -1.53 -8.56
CA GLY A 217 11.52 -2.60 -9.10
C GLY A 217 10.18 -2.70 -8.36
N GLU A 218 9.11 -3.02 -9.08
CA GLU A 218 7.78 -3.13 -8.46
C GLU A 218 7.69 -4.30 -7.45
N GLY A 219 7.01 -4.02 -6.34
CA GLY A 219 6.81 -4.96 -5.25
C GLY A 219 8.08 -5.14 -4.42
N PHE A 220 8.18 -6.28 -3.74
CA PHE A 220 9.29 -6.58 -2.83
C PHE A 220 10.03 -7.86 -3.22
N PHE A 221 9.29 -8.86 -3.72
CA PHE A 221 9.86 -10.14 -4.11
C PHE A 221 10.78 -10.03 -5.32
N LYS A 222 10.41 -9.23 -6.32
CA LYS A 222 11.24 -9.03 -7.51
C LYS A 222 12.53 -8.27 -7.19
N PRO A 223 12.51 -7.13 -6.47
CA PRO A 223 13.74 -6.47 -6.00
C PRO A 223 14.66 -7.40 -5.19
N ALA A 224 14.12 -8.15 -4.23
CA ALA A 224 14.91 -9.09 -3.44
C ALA A 224 15.58 -10.16 -4.31
N LEU A 225 14.81 -10.77 -5.22
CA LEU A 225 15.32 -11.78 -6.14
C LEU A 225 16.34 -11.21 -7.13
N SER A 226 16.11 -9.98 -7.61
CA SER A 226 17.00 -9.31 -8.56
C SER A 226 18.32 -8.91 -7.90
N ALA A 227 18.29 -8.49 -6.63
CA ALA A 227 19.50 -8.30 -5.83
C ALA A 227 20.28 -9.60 -5.67
N ALA A 228 19.60 -10.72 -5.39
CA ALA A 228 20.26 -12.03 -5.30
C ALA A 228 20.87 -12.48 -6.64
N ARG A 229 20.19 -12.21 -7.77
CA ARG A 229 20.63 -12.63 -9.10
C ARG A 229 21.75 -11.77 -9.68
N HIS A 230 21.60 -10.46 -9.57
CA HIS A 230 22.42 -9.49 -10.30
C HIS A 230 23.37 -8.70 -9.39
N GLY A 231 23.25 -8.87 -8.07
CA GLY A 231 23.89 -8.00 -7.10
C GLY A 231 23.33 -6.57 -7.16
N GLY A 232 24.05 -5.64 -6.54
CA GLY A 232 23.67 -4.24 -6.50
C GLY A 232 22.54 -3.92 -5.54
N ALA A 233 22.20 -2.63 -5.45
CA ALA A 233 21.13 -2.14 -4.62
C ALA A 233 19.80 -2.10 -5.37
N TRP A 234 18.75 -2.60 -4.73
CA TRP A 234 17.40 -2.66 -5.27
C TRP A 234 16.39 -2.11 -4.29
N VAL A 235 15.58 -1.15 -4.73
CA VAL A 235 14.52 -0.53 -3.93
C VAL A 235 13.14 -0.93 -4.46
N GLY A 236 12.40 -1.64 -3.63
CA GLY A 236 11.04 -2.09 -3.88
C GLY A 236 9.97 -1.18 -3.30
N ALA A 237 8.87 -1.03 -4.04
CA ALA A 237 7.66 -0.35 -3.57
C ALA A 237 6.41 -1.15 -3.94
N ALA A 238 5.45 -1.23 -3.03
CA ALA A 238 4.15 -1.82 -3.32
C ALA A 238 3.47 -1.10 -4.49
N GLY A 239 3.10 -1.86 -5.54
CA GLY A 239 2.46 -1.32 -6.75
C GLY A 239 3.32 -0.30 -7.51
N GLY A 240 4.64 -0.28 -7.31
CA GLY A 240 5.55 0.66 -7.98
C GLY A 240 5.34 2.11 -7.55
N ASN A 241 4.76 2.36 -6.38
CA ASN A 241 4.42 3.71 -5.92
C ASN A 241 5.47 4.29 -4.96
N TRP A 242 6.71 4.53 -5.42
CA TRP A 242 7.73 5.16 -4.57
C TRP A 242 7.37 6.59 -4.16
N ALA A 243 6.58 7.30 -4.97
CA ALA A 243 6.15 8.67 -4.73
C ALA A 243 5.25 8.83 -3.49
N SER A 244 4.63 7.75 -2.98
CA SER A 244 3.88 7.81 -1.72
C SER A 244 4.74 7.80 -0.46
N SER A 245 6.06 7.61 -0.61
CA SER A 245 7.01 7.58 0.51
C SER A 245 8.27 8.41 0.19
N PRO A 246 8.14 9.71 -0.14
CA PRO A 246 9.26 10.53 -0.62
C PRO A 246 10.39 10.70 0.40
N HIS A 247 10.08 10.79 1.71
CA HIS A 247 11.12 10.92 2.74
C HIS A 247 11.89 9.62 2.88
N HIS A 248 11.19 8.48 2.91
CA HIS A 248 11.83 7.16 2.96
C HIS A 248 12.67 6.88 1.71
N LEU A 249 12.17 7.23 0.52
CA LEU A 249 12.91 7.06 -0.73
C LEU A 249 14.20 7.87 -0.70
N ARG A 250 14.11 9.15 -0.30
CA ARG A 250 15.29 10.02 -0.22
C ARG A 250 16.32 9.47 0.76
N ALA A 251 15.89 9.06 1.96
CA ALA A 251 16.77 8.48 2.97
C ALA A 251 17.46 7.20 2.47
N ALA A 252 16.72 6.32 1.76
CA ALA A 252 17.29 5.12 1.17
C ALA A 252 18.34 5.43 0.10
N LEU A 253 18.05 6.35 -0.82
CA LEU A 253 18.99 6.73 -1.88
C LEU A 253 20.26 7.39 -1.32
N ASP A 254 20.13 8.22 -0.29
CA ASP A 254 21.27 8.86 0.38
C ASP A 254 22.14 7.82 1.12
N ALA A 255 21.52 6.89 1.85
CA ALA A 255 22.23 5.81 2.55
C ALA A 255 22.97 4.88 1.57
N LEU A 256 22.44 4.72 0.35
CA LEU A 256 23.03 3.94 -0.72
C LEU A 256 24.07 4.71 -1.54
N GLY A 257 24.37 5.98 -1.22
CA GLY A 257 25.30 6.79 -2.00
C GLY A 257 24.90 6.91 -3.48
N CYS A 258 23.59 6.98 -3.74
CA CYS A 258 23.05 6.88 -5.09
C CYS A 258 23.49 8.06 -5.98
N GLN A 259 24.04 7.74 -7.15
CA GLN A 259 24.38 8.69 -8.20
C GLN A 259 23.45 8.54 -9.42
N GLN A 260 22.91 7.34 -9.63
CA GLN A 260 22.00 7.04 -10.73
C GLN A 260 20.90 6.09 -10.27
N VAL A 261 19.67 6.37 -10.68
CA VAL A 261 18.51 5.51 -10.48
C VAL A 261 18.12 4.85 -11.79
N VAL A 262 17.92 3.53 -11.77
CA VAL A 262 17.42 2.75 -12.92
C VAL A 262 16.04 2.20 -12.58
N LEU A 263 15.02 2.61 -13.31
CA LEU A 263 13.66 2.09 -13.14
C LEU A 263 13.47 0.82 -13.98
N ASN A 264 13.39 -0.32 -13.32
CA ASN A 264 13.10 -1.62 -13.93
C ASN A 264 11.59 -1.86 -13.89
N ALA A 265 10.86 -1.15 -14.76
CA ALA A 265 9.41 -1.29 -14.86
C ALA A 265 9.02 -2.69 -15.34
N ASP A 266 7.91 -3.21 -14.83
CA ASP A 266 7.32 -4.44 -15.34
C ASP A 266 6.98 -4.28 -16.83
N GLY A 267 7.37 -5.26 -17.64
CA GLY A 267 7.00 -5.33 -19.05
C GLY A 267 5.50 -5.57 -19.21
N GLY A 268 4.70 -4.49 -19.22
CA GLY A 268 3.26 -4.54 -19.45
C GLY A 268 2.90 -4.48 -20.93
N ALA A 269 2.51 -5.63 -21.50
CA ALA A 269 1.87 -5.86 -22.81
C ALA A 269 2.62 -5.43 -24.09
N ILE A 270 2.66 -6.36 -25.07
CA ILE A 270 3.05 -6.18 -26.48
C ILE A 270 2.29 -5.03 -27.19
N ALA A 271 1.29 -4.43 -26.53
CA ALA A 271 0.41 -3.39 -27.05
C ALA A 271 0.88 -1.94 -26.78
N ASN A 272 2.11 -1.73 -26.32
CA ASN A 272 2.75 -0.41 -26.37
C ASN A 272 3.73 -0.38 -27.56
N PRO A 273 3.32 0.17 -28.73
CA PRO A 273 4.23 0.38 -29.85
C PRO A 273 5.35 1.38 -29.53
#